data_AF-A0A1F4PES1-F1
#
_entry.id   AF-A0A1F4PES1-F1
#
_cell.length_a   1.000
_cell.length_b   1.000
_cell.length_c   1.000
_cell.angle_alpha   90.00
_cell.angle_beta   90.00
_cell.angle_gamma   90.00
#
_symmetry.space_group_name_H-M   'P 1'
#
loop_
_entity.id
_entity.type
_entity.pdbx_description
1 polymer ?
#
loop_
_entity_poly.entity_id
_entity_poly.type
_entity_poly.pdbx_seq_one_letter_code
_entity_poly.pdbx_strand_id
1 'polypeptide(L)'
;MRIKHVIAFFCFSLFGALGAAWAAEPEPTGAAFCVTCHDEDDLPGMSRSAHGFLADKRAPDCLDCHGPSKAHAYDKTGSSPLPKPDVSFGKLFGKLTTNEAHTRSQACQSCHDKDHKRTLWSGSQHEAADVACDNCHKVHANHDKVLTKAGQTEVCYTCHAEQRSQLAKPSHHPIPEGKMTCSDCHNTHGSAGPKLVKRDTINDTCYTCHAEKRGPFVQQHEPVAENCVNCHNSHG
;
A
#
# COMPACT_ATOMS: atom_id res chain seq x y z
N MET A 1 17.34 76.72 -56.30
CA MET A 1 16.14 76.02 -55.77
C MET A 1 16.48 75.59 -54.33
N ARG A 2 16.18 76.30 -53.22
CA ARG A 2 14.97 77.02 -52.77
C ARG A 2 13.71 76.13 -52.90
N ILE A 3 12.85 75.85 -51.91
CA ILE A 3 12.52 76.38 -50.55
C ILE A 3 11.56 75.31 -49.93
N LYS A 4 11.81 74.74 -48.73
CA LYS A 4 11.23 75.07 -47.40
C LYS A 4 9.70 75.25 -47.27
N HIS A 5 9.16 74.71 -46.16
CA HIS A 5 7.97 75.11 -45.35
C HIS A 5 6.72 74.20 -45.41
N VAL A 6 5.96 73.87 -44.35
CA VAL A 6 6.08 73.92 -42.86
C VAL A 6 4.74 73.43 -42.24
N ILE A 7 4.77 72.79 -41.04
CA ILE A 7 3.75 72.77 -39.94
C ILE A 7 2.39 72.03 -40.17
N ALA A 8 1.70 71.39 -39.21
CA ALA A 8 1.95 70.80 -37.87
C ALA A 8 0.62 70.21 -37.30
N PHE A 9 0.75 69.44 -36.21
CA PHE A 9 -0.23 69.13 -35.13
C PHE A 9 -1.49 68.29 -35.44
N PHE A 10 -1.60 67.12 -34.80
CA PHE A 10 -2.38 66.98 -33.55
C PHE A 10 -2.17 65.59 -32.88
N CYS A 11 -1.92 65.61 -31.58
CA CYS A 11 -1.96 64.45 -30.69
C CYS A 11 -3.35 63.80 -30.68
N PHE A 12 -3.42 62.46 -30.63
CA PHE A 12 -4.27 61.80 -29.62
C PHE A 12 -3.83 60.35 -29.41
N SER A 13 -3.34 60.13 -28.19
CA SER A 13 -3.29 58.89 -27.43
C SER A 13 -4.29 57.80 -27.84
N LEU A 14 -3.78 56.62 -28.20
CA LEU A 14 -4.50 55.36 -28.03
C LEU A 14 -3.60 54.37 -27.28
N PHE A 15 -3.56 54.53 -25.96
CA PHE A 15 -3.17 53.48 -25.03
C PHE A 15 -4.27 52.42 -25.09
N GLY A 16 -4.18 51.50 -26.05
CA GLY A 16 -5.05 50.33 -26.13
C GLY A 16 -4.74 49.43 -24.95
N ALA A 17 -5.65 49.41 -23.97
CA ALA A 17 -5.64 48.49 -22.85
C ALA A 17 -5.73 47.04 -23.37
N LEU A 18 -4.58 46.41 -23.60
CA LEU A 18 -4.44 44.97 -23.56
C LEU A 18 -4.54 44.58 -22.08
N GLY A 19 -5.78 44.55 -21.57
CA GLY A 19 -6.07 43.86 -20.33
C GLY A 19 -5.65 42.41 -20.51
N ALA A 20 -4.58 42.01 -19.85
CA ALA A 20 -4.24 40.60 -19.70
C ALA A 20 -5.42 39.94 -19.00
N ALA A 21 -6.26 39.26 -19.78
CA ALA A 21 -7.20 38.29 -19.24
C ALA A 21 -6.35 37.18 -18.63
N TRP A 22 -5.99 37.34 -17.36
CA TRP A 22 -5.56 36.22 -16.54
C TRP A 22 -6.75 35.27 -16.49
N ALA A 23 -6.69 34.20 -17.27
CA ALA A 23 -7.61 33.09 -17.09
C ALA A 23 -7.46 32.65 -15.62
N ALA A 24 -8.56 32.73 -14.86
CA ALA A 24 -8.58 32.18 -13.52
C ALA A 24 -8.17 30.71 -13.62
N GLU A 25 -7.13 30.34 -12.90
CA GLU A 25 -6.71 28.94 -12.85
C GLU A 25 -7.88 28.12 -12.30
N PRO A 26 -8.20 26.95 -12.89
CA PRO A 26 -9.29 26.14 -12.40
C PRO A 26 -9.03 25.78 -10.93
N GLU A 27 -10.08 25.88 -10.11
CA GLU A 27 -10.01 25.50 -8.69
C GLU A 27 -9.44 24.08 -8.56
N PRO A 28 -8.49 23.85 -7.64
CA PRO A 28 -7.91 22.53 -7.46
C PRO A 28 -8.98 21.51 -7.07
N THR A 29 -8.91 20.31 -7.66
CA THR A 29 -9.84 19.20 -7.39
C THR A 29 -9.08 17.92 -7.04
N GLY A 30 -9.73 16.99 -6.34
CA GLY A 30 -9.11 15.71 -5.97
C GLY A 30 -7.84 15.91 -5.15
N ALA A 31 -6.78 15.17 -5.48
CA ALA A 31 -5.50 15.24 -4.78
C ALA A 31 -4.93 16.66 -4.71
N ALA A 32 -5.08 17.46 -5.77
CA ALA A 32 -4.57 18.83 -5.81
C ALA A 32 -5.24 19.74 -4.77
N PHE A 33 -6.51 19.47 -4.43
CA PHE A 33 -7.21 20.16 -3.33
C PHE A 33 -6.74 19.64 -1.98
N CYS A 34 -6.63 18.32 -1.81
CA CYS A 34 -6.25 17.73 -0.53
C CYS A 34 -4.89 18.25 -0.03
N VAL A 35 -3.92 18.42 -0.94
CA VAL A 35 -2.57 18.90 -0.62
C VAL A 35 -2.48 20.41 -0.36
N THR A 36 -3.58 21.17 -0.48
CA THR A 36 -3.59 22.56 0.01
C THR A 36 -3.66 22.65 1.52
N CYS A 37 -4.07 21.55 2.19
CA CYS A 37 -4.18 21.46 3.64
C CYS A 37 -3.29 20.38 4.26
N HIS A 38 -3.04 19.27 3.53
CA HIS A 38 -2.15 18.20 3.98
C HIS A 38 -0.81 18.26 3.28
N ASP A 39 0.29 18.25 4.03
CA ASP A 39 1.64 18.28 3.48
C ASP A 39 2.47 17.05 3.90
N GLU A 40 3.81 17.12 3.75
CA GLU A 40 4.72 16.03 4.10
C GLU A 40 4.76 15.75 5.61
N ASP A 41 4.38 16.71 6.47
CA ASP A 41 4.32 16.49 7.92
C ASP A 41 3.12 15.60 8.28
N ASP A 42 1.99 15.79 7.59
CA ASP A 42 0.78 14.98 7.76
C ASP A 42 0.85 13.64 6.99
N LEU A 43 1.46 13.65 5.80
CA LEU A 43 1.47 12.53 4.84
C LEU A 43 2.91 12.11 4.45
N PRO A 44 3.75 11.72 5.42
CA PRO A 44 5.17 11.55 5.20
C PRO A 44 5.48 10.51 4.12
N GLY A 45 6.19 10.91 3.08
CA GLY A 45 6.62 10.06 1.98
C GLY A 45 5.51 9.64 1.02
N MET A 46 4.30 10.20 1.12
CA MET A 46 3.19 9.85 0.23
C MET A 46 3.54 10.14 -1.24
N SER A 47 4.11 11.31 -1.53
CA SER A 47 4.57 11.73 -2.87
C SER A 47 5.64 10.82 -3.48
N ARG A 48 6.35 10.06 -2.64
CA ARG A 48 7.40 9.12 -3.03
C ARG A 48 6.94 7.66 -2.99
N SER A 49 5.74 7.42 -2.48
CA SER A 49 5.15 6.09 -2.48
C SER A 49 4.75 5.68 -3.90
N ALA A 50 4.61 4.37 -4.13
CA ALA A 50 4.10 3.85 -5.39
C ALA A 50 2.68 4.36 -5.75
N HIS A 51 1.92 4.84 -4.76
CA HIS A 51 0.56 5.34 -4.94
C HIS A 51 0.47 6.88 -5.04
N GLY A 52 1.57 7.60 -4.82
CA GLY A 52 1.64 9.07 -4.96
C GLY A 52 2.54 9.54 -6.09
N PHE A 53 3.07 8.61 -6.90
CA PHE A 53 3.96 8.93 -8.01
C PHE A 53 3.18 9.50 -9.21
N LEU A 54 3.14 10.83 -9.30
CA LEU A 54 2.34 11.59 -10.28
C LEU A 54 2.57 11.23 -11.76
N ALA A 55 3.72 10.64 -12.11
CA ALA A 55 4.00 10.25 -13.49
C ALA A 55 3.36 8.90 -13.89
N ASP A 56 2.92 8.07 -12.94
CA ASP A 56 2.16 6.86 -13.23
C ASP A 56 0.67 7.18 -13.30
N LYS A 57 0.08 7.06 -14.49
CA LYS A 57 -1.35 7.31 -14.73
C LYS A 57 -2.29 6.33 -14.02
N ARG A 58 -1.74 5.25 -13.44
CA ARG A 58 -2.48 4.27 -12.64
C ARG A 58 -2.47 4.61 -11.16
N ALA A 59 -1.69 5.62 -10.74
CA ALA A 59 -1.68 6.07 -9.36
C ALA A 59 -3.09 6.57 -8.99
N PRO A 60 -3.64 6.13 -7.84
CA PRO A 60 -4.94 6.58 -7.39
C PRO A 60 -4.89 8.04 -6.93
N ASP A 61 -6.06 8.69 -6.93
CA ASP A 61 -6.29 9.95 -6.22
C ASP A 61 -6.45 9.68 -4.71
N CYS A 62 -6.28 10.72 -3.88
CA CYS A 62 -6.57 10.67 -2.44
C CYS A 62 -7.99 10.15 -2.17
N LEU A 63 -8.97 10.58 -2.98
CA LEU A 63 -10.38 10.22 -2.81
C LEU A 63 -10.68 8.76 -3.16
N ASP A 64 -9.84 8.10 -3.95
CA ASP A 64 -10.02 6.67 -4.27
C ASP A 64 -9.79 5.78 -3.04
N CYS A 65 -8.92 6.22 -2.13
CA CYS A 65 -8.65 5.53 -0.87
C CYS A 65 -9.49 6.06 0.30
N HIS A 66 -9.64 7.38 0.39
CA HIS A 66 -10.28 8.04 1.53
C HIS A 66 -11.79 8.26 1.37
N GLY A 67 -12.33 7.96 0.19
CA GLY A 67 -13.71 8.28 -0.17
C GLY A 67 -13.93 9.78 -0.41
N PRO A 68 -15.15 10.20 -0.79
CA PRO A 68 -15.46 11.58 -1.15
C PRO A 68 -15.11 12.63 -0.10
N SER A 69 -15.15 12.27 1.19
CA SER A 69 -14.67 13.05 2.34
C SER A 69 -15.15 14.50 2.37
N LYS A 70 -16.38 14.77 1.89
CA LYS A 70 -16.89 16.15 1.70
C LYS A 70 -16.99 16.94 3.00
N ALA A 71 -17.40 16.30 4.09
CA ALA A 71 -17.47 16.93 5.40
C ALA A 71 -16.07 17.23 5.96
N HIS A 72 -15.08 16.38 5.67
CA HIS A 72 -13.69 16.67 6.03
C HIS A 72 -13.12 17.83 5.20
N ALA A 73 -13.37 17.83 3.89
CA ALA A 73 -12.79 18.76 2.92
C ALA A 73 -13.42 20.15 2.91
N TYR A 74 -14.73 20.27 3.17
CA TYR A 74 -15.50 21.49 2.89
C TYR A 74 -16.36 21.99 4.05
N ASP A 75 -16.21 21.46 5.27
CA ASP A 75 -17.03 21.93 6.39
C ASP A 75 -16.74 23.40 6.74
N LYS A 76 -17.73 24.25 6.47
CA LYS A 76 -17.70 25.70 6.72
C LYS A 76 -18.29 26.07 8.09
N THR A 77 -18.74 25.09 8.87
CA THR A 77 -19.39 25.32 10.17
C THR A 77 -18.40 25.64 11.29
N GLY A 78 -17.09 25.52 11.04
CA GLY A 78 -16.05 25.83 12.01
C GLY A 78 -15.90 24.77 13.11
N SER A 79 -16.38 23.55 12.89
CA SER A 79 -16.21 22.44 13.82
C SER A 79 -14.72 22.15 14.05
N SER A 80 -14.30 22.11 15.32
CA SER A 80 -12.95 21.74 15.73
C SER A 80 -13.01 20.62 16.78
N PRO A 81 -12.41 19.44 16.52
CA PRO A 81 -11.70 19.08 15.29
C PRO A 81 -12.65 18.86 14.10
N LEU A 82 -12.13 19.03 12.87
CA LEU A 82 -12.85 18.69 11.65
C LEU A 82 -13.30 17.21 11.66
N PRO A 83 -14.39 16.87 10.95
CA PRO A 83 -14.76 15.50 10.68
C PRO A 83 -13.59 14.71 10.07
N LYS A 84 -13.51 13.41 10.38
CA LYS A 84 -12.53 12.51 9.76
C LYS A 84 -12.91 12.26 8.28
N PRO A 85 -11.93 11.87 7.44
CA PRO A 85 -12.22 11.32 6.11
C PRO A 85 -13.18 10.13 6.19
N ASP A 86 -13.92 9.86 5.11
CA ASP A 86 -14.93 8.79 5.08
C ASP A 86 -14.29 7.42 5.35
N VAL A 87 -13.11 7.19 4.78
CA VAL A 87 -12.25 6.03 5.07
C VAL A 87 -10.94 6.52 5.67
N SER A 88 -10.62 6.01 6.86
CA SER A 88 -9.36 6.30 7.55
C SER A 88 -8.63 5.01 7.91
N PHE A 89 -7.29 5.07 7.86
CA PHE A 89 -6.39 3.92 8.01
C PHE A 89 -5.56 4.04 9.29
N GLY A 90 -5.23 2.90 9.89
CA GLY A 90 -4.36 2.80 11.06
C GLY A 90 -4.81 3.64 12.25
N LYS A 91 -3.88 4.43 12.79
CA LYS A 91 -4.12 5.37 13.90
C LYS A 91 -4.05 6.80 13.38
N LEU A 92 -5.09 7.56 13.68
CA LEU A 92 -5.14 9.01 13.47
C LEU A 92 -5.13 9.70 14.84
N PHE A 93 -4.14 10.57 15.09
CA PHE A 93 -3.96 11.27 16.38
C PHE A 93 -3.97 10.32 17.60
N GLY A 94 -3.29 9.17 17.48
CA GLY A 94 -3.19 8.17 18.56
C GLY A 94 -4.44 7.32 18.79
N LYS A 95 -5.56 7.63 18.13
CA LYS A 95 -6.78 6.83 18.17
C LYS A 95 -6.86 5.94 16.92
N LEU A 96 -7.25 4.69 17.11
CA LEU A 96 -7.54 3.81 15.98
C LEU A 96 -8.69 4.38 15.16
N THR A 97 -8.62 4.15 13.85
CA THR A 97 -9.74 4.30 12.94
C THR A 97 -10.99 3.59 13.45
N THR A 98 -12.15 4.16 13.18
CA THR A 98 -13.46 3.56 13.46
C THR A 98 -14.00 2.79 12.26
N ASN A 99 -13.31 2.84 11.11
CA ASN A 99 -13.67 2.06 9.94
C ASN A 99 -13.33 0.57 10.17
N GLU A 100 -14.28 -0.31 9.87
CA GLU A 100 -14.11 -1.75 9.96
C GLU A 100 -12.96 -2.23 9.05
N ALA A 101 -12.33 -3.36 9.41
CA ALA A 101 -11.22 -3.93 8.65
C ALA A 101 -11.60 -4.24 7.19
N HIS A 102 -12.83 -4.71 6.97
CA HIS A 102 -13.38 -4.94 5.64
C HIS A 102 -13.42 -3.64 4.81
N THR A 103 -14.01 -2.57 5.35
CA THR A 103 -14.10 -1.26 4.66
C THR A 103 -12.71 -0.70 4.29
N ARG A 104 -11.74 -0.81 5.20
CA ARG A 104 -10.35 -0.40 4.91
C ARG A 104 -9.73 -1.24 3.80
N SER A 105 -9.91 -2.55 3.85
CA SER A 105 -9.35 -3.46 2.84
C SER A 105 -10.04 -3.30 1.47
N GLN A 106 -11.32 -2.95 1.45
CA GLN A 106 -12.09 -2.72 0.23
C GLN A 106 -11.52 -1.56 -0.59
N ALA A 107 -11.03 -0.50 0.06
CA ALA A 107 -10.36 0.61 -0.62
C ALA A 107 -9.16 0.11 -1.45
N CYS A 108 -8.38 -0.85 -0.92
CA CYS A 108 -7.26 -1.46 -1.62
C CYS A 108 -7.72 -2.45 -2.69
N GLN A 109 -8.72 -3.27 -2.39
CA GLN A 109 -9.24 -4.31 -3.28
C GLN A 109 -9.91 -3.74 -4.54
N SER A 110 -10.45 -2.53 -4.48
CA SER A 110 -11.01 -1.83 -5.65
C SER A 110 -10.08 -1.87 -6.88
N CYS A 111 -8.76 -1.86 -6.64
CA CYS A 111 -7.72 -2.00 -7.66
C CYS A 111 -6.94 -3.33 -7.55
N HIS A 112 -6.70 -3.85 -6.34
CA HIS A 112 -5.81 -5.00 -6.13
C HIS A 112 -6.47 -6.39 -6.15
N ASP A 113 -7.80 -6.49 -6.22
CA ASP A 113 -8.52 -7.77 -6.19
C ASP A 113 -8.22 -8.67 -7.40
N LYS A 114 -7.82 -8.06 -8.53
CA LYS A 114 -7.44 -8.79 -9.74
C LYS A 114 -6.01 -9.35 -9.73
N ASP A 115 -5.21 -9.08 -8.70
CA ASP A 115 -3.87 -9.63 -8.65
C ASP A 115 -3.86 -11.07 -8.13
N HIS A 116 -3.28 -11.99 -8.91
CA HIS A 116 -3.14 -13.40 -8.56
C HIS A 116 -2.62 -13.65 -7.14
N LYS A 117 -1.71 -12.80 -6.62
CA LYS A 117 -1.15 -12.96 -5.27
C LYS A 117 -2.15 -12.67 -4.16
N ARG A 118 -3.29 -12.04 -4.46
CA ARG A 118 -4.29 -11.52 -3.51
C ARG A 118 -5.71 -12.00 -3.80
N THR A 119 -5.92 -12.75 -4.89
CA THR A 119 -7.23 -13.30 -5.30
C THR A 119 -7.95 -14.12 -4.23
N LEU A 120 -7.19 -14.74 -3.31
CA LEU A 120 -7.75 -15.56 -2.23
C LEU A 120 -7.82 -14.82 -0.89
N TRP A 121 -7.79 -13.48 -0.91
CA TRP A 121 -7.89 -12.65 0.29
C TRP A 121 -9.24 -12.84 0.99
N SER A 122 -10.32 -12.80 0.23
CA SER A 122 -11.66 -13.08 0.75
C SER A 122 -11.73 -14.54 1.21
N GLY A 123 -12.04 -14.75 2.49
CA GLY A 123 -12.01 -16.06 3.14
C GLY A 123 -10.62 -16.49 3.64
N SER A 124 -9.59 -15.66 3.52
CA SER A 124 -8.28 -15.94 4.13
C SER A 124 -8.34 -15.85 5.65
N GLN A 125 -7.41 -16.52 6.33
CA GLN A 125 -7.34 -16.50 7.79
C GLN A 125 -7.05 -15.10 8.35
N HIS A 126 -6.37 -14.22 7.60
CA HIS A 126 -6.13 -12.85 8.02
C HIS A 126 -7.39 -11.99 7.88
N GLU A 127 -8.11 -12.11 6.78
CA GLU A 127 -9.40 -11.41 6.62
C GLU A 127 -10.41 -11.87 7.67
N ALA A 128 -10.54 -13.19 7.89
CA ALA A 128 -11.41 -13.77 8.91
C ALA A 128 -11.01 -13.40 10.36
N ALA A 129 -9.80 -12.87 10.56
CA ALA A 129 -9.30 -12.38 11.84
C ALA A 129 -9.33 -10.85 11.94
N ASP A 130 -10.10 -10.16 11.09
CA ASP A 130 -10.23 -8.70 11.02
C ASP A 130 -8.90 -7.95 10.81
N VAL A 131 -7.92 -8.59 10.16
CA VAL A 131 -6.68 -7.94 9.73
C VAL A 131 -6.94 -7.24 8.40
N ALA A 132 -6.68 -5.94 8.32
CA ALA A 132 -6.76 -5.18 7.08
C ALA A 132 -5.39 -4.98 6.43
N CYS A 133 -5.39 -4.57 5.16
CA CYS A 133 -4.16 -4.33 4.39
C CYS A 133 -3.20 -3.35 5.09
N ASP A 134 -3.73 -2.27 5.68
CA ASP A 134 -2.98 -1.23 6.37
C ASP A 134 -2.48 -1.62 7.77
N ASN A 135 -2.83 -2.81 8.26
CA ASN A 135 -2.20 -3.38 9.45
C ASN A 135 -0.76 -3.84 9.18
N CYS A 136 -0.42 -4.16 7.92
CA CYS A 136 0.93 -4.56 7.51
C CYS A 136 1.58 -3.56 6.56
N HIS A 137 0.82 -3.04 5.58
CA HIS A 137 1.32 -2.13 4.56
C HIS A 137 1.16 -0.67 4.98
N LYS A 138 2.19 0.15 4.78
CA LYS A 138 2.10 1.61 4.96
C LYS A 138 2.24 2.33 3.64
N VAL A 139 1.18 3.02 3.20
CA VAL A 139 1.14 3.77 1.94
C VAL A 139 1.71 5.18 2.08
N HIS A 140 1.41 5.87 3.18
CA HIS A 140 2.03 7.17 3.52
C HIS A 140 3.44 6.91 4.09
N ALA A 141 4.30 6.38 3.24
CA ALA A 141 5.71 6.14 3.48
C ALA A 141 6.43 5.92 2.15
N ASN A 142 7.67 6.42 2.06
CA ASN A 142 8.55 6.10 0.94
C ASN A 142 8.94 4.61 0.90
N HIS A 143 8.99 3.97 2.07
CA HIS A 143 9.37 2.56 2.21
C HIS A 143 8.41 1.84 3.12
N ASP A 144 7.75 0.84 2.55
CA ASP A 144 6.91 -0.07 3.30
C ASP A 144 7.76 -1.17 3.95
N LYS A 145 7.69 -1.27 5.28
CA LYS A 145 8.57 -2.14 6.07
C LYS A 145 8.43 -3.61 5.67
N VAL A 146 7.22 -4.03 5.34
CA VAL A 146 6.89 -5.44 5.00
C VAL A 146 7.50 -5.89 3.67
N LEU A 147 7.97 -4.95 2.84
CA LEU A 147 8.63 -5.27 1.56
C LEU A 147 10.12 -5.61 1.72
N THR A 148 10.71 -5.32 2.88
CA THR A 148 12.09 -5.70 3.19
C THR A 148 12.11 -7.03 3.94
N LYS A 149 13.14 -7.88 3.74
CA LYS A 149 13.22 -9.18 4.42
C LYS A 149 13.17 -9.05 5.95
N ALA A 150 14.00 -8.18 6.52
CA ALA A 150 14.05 -7.95 7.96
C ALA A 150 12.75 -7.31 8.47
N GLY A 151 12.22 -6.30 7.77
CA GLY A 151 10.99 -5.63 8.18
C GLY A 151 9.76 -6.53 8.11
N GLN A 152 9.68 -7.43 7.12
CA GLN A 152 8.59 -8.41 7.01
C GLN A 152 8.53 -9.30 8.25
N THR A 153 9.66 -9.91 8.61
CA THR A 153 9.75 -10.82 9.76
C THR A 153 9.29 -10.13 11.04
N GLU A 154 9.73 -8.90 11.29
CA GLU A 154 9.34 -8.14 12.49
C GLU A 154 7.84 -7.79 12.50
N VAL A 155 7.26 -7.44 11.35
CA VAL A 155 5.80 -7.20 11.25
C VAL A 155 5.03 -8.47 11.59
N CYS A 156 5.43 -9.63 11.07
CA CYS A 156 4.78 -10.91 11.37
C CYS A 156 4.85 -11.23 12.87
N TYR A 157 5.99 -11.01 13.51
CA TYR A 157 6.20 -11.29 14.93
C TYR A 157 5.39 -10.41 15.89
N THR A 158 4.79 -9.31 15.41
CA THR A 158 3.87 -8.52 16.24
C THR A 158 2.66 -9.32 16.72
N CYS A 159 2.25 -10.34 15.95
CA CYS A 159 1.16 -11.25 16.31
C CYS A 159 1.64 -12.71 16.44
N HIS A 160 2.57 -13.15 15.59
CA HIS A 160 3.05 -14.53 15.54
C HIS A 160 4.22 -14.79 16.51
N ALA A 161 3.96 -14.60 17.81
CA ALA A 161 4.96 -14.76 18.87
C ALA A 161 5.50 -16.19 19.00
N GLU A 162 4.67 -17.20 18.71
CA GLU A 162 5.11 -18.61 18.72
C GLU A 162 6.17 -18.87 17.65
N GLN A 163 5.94 -18.43 16.42
CA GLN A 163 6.90 -18.61 15.32
C GLN A 163 8.22 -17.88 15.61
N ARG A 164 8.15 -16.70 16.26
CA ARG A 164 9.35 -16.01 16.77
C ARG A 164 10.14 -16.88 17.73
N SER A 165 9.47 -17.58 18.64
CA SER A 165 10.12 -18.47 19.60
C SER A 165 10.67 -19.73 18.93
N GLN A 166 9.96 -20.31 17.94
CA GLN A 166 10.41 -21.49 17.20
C GLN A 166 11.68 -21.18 16.39
N LEU A 167 11.70 -20.05 15.68
CA LEU A 167 12.84 -19.60 14.89
C LEU A 167 14.06 -19.17 15.73
N ALA A 168 13.93 -19.10 17.06
CA ALA A 168 15.05 -18.86 17.96
C ALA A 168 15.75 -20.15 18.42
N LYS A 169 15.26 -21.32 18.02
CA LYS A 169 15.88 -22.61 18.36
C LYS A 169 17.14 -22.86 17.54
N PRO A 170 18.03 -23.80 17.95
CA PRO A 170 19.30 -24.04 17.25
C PRO A 170 19.18 -24.54 15.80
N SER A 171 18.08 -25.22 15.46
CA SER A 171 17.81 -25.68 14.11
C SER A 171 16.52 -25.03 13.64
N HIS A 172 16.64 -24.20 12.60
CA HIS A 172 15.54 -23.46 12.02
C HIS A 172 15.90 -23.06 10.60
N HIS A 173 14.89 -22.65 9.83
CA HIS A 173 15.11 -21.99 8.56
C HIS A 173 15.73 -20.60 8.78
N PRO A 174 16.65 -20.14 7.89
CA PRO A 174 17.45 -18.94 8.13
C PRO A 174 16.69 -17.62 7.90
N ILE A 175 15.56 -17.45 8.60
CA ILE A 175 14.71 -16.26 8.61
C ILE A 175 15.31 -15.17 9.53
N PRO A 176 15.73 -15.45 10.79
CA PRO A 176 16.40 -14.46 11.64
C PRO A 176 17.69 -13.89 11.03
N GLU A 177 18.40 -14.69 10.23
CA GLU A 177 19.61 -14.30 9.50
C GLU A 177 19.31 -13.50 8.22
N GLY A 178 18.03 -13.28 7.89
CA GLY A 178 17.61 -12.49 6.73
C GLY A 178 17.86 -13.16 5.37
N LYS A 179 18.20 -14.46 5.35
CA LYS A 179 18.40 -15.19 4.09
C LYS A 179 17.05 -15.55 3.44
N MET A 180 16.05 -15.80 4.27
CA MET A 180 14.67 -16.09 3.87
C MET A 180 13.66 -15.28 4.70
N THR A 181 12.39 -15.41 4.34
CA THR A 181 11.26 -14.70 4.94
C THR A 181 10.06 -15.62 5.07
N CYS A 182 9.08 -15.23 5.90
CA CYS A 182 7.82 -15.95 6.05
C CYS A 182 7.11 -16.10 4.69
N SER A 183 7.18 -15.04 3.87
CA SER A 183 6.60 -14.99 2.54
C SER A 183 7.29 -15.91 1.53
N ASP A 184 8.41 -16.56 1.83
CA ASP A 184 8.99 -17.55 0.91
C ASP A 184 8.12 -18.81 0.87
N CYS A 185 7.52 -19.19 2.00
CA CYS A 185 6.65 -20.35 2.14
C CYS A 185 5.15 -19.99 2.13
N HIS A 186 4.76 -18.89 2.78
CA HIS A 186 3.36 -18.50 2.93
C HIS A 186 2.92 -17.42 1.95
N ASN A 187 1.65 -17.44 1.55
CA ASN A 187 0.95 -16.30 0.97
C ASN A 187 -0.03 -15.74 2.00
N THR A 188 0.39 -14.68 2.70
CA THR A 188 -0.40 -14.02 3.74
C THR A 188 -1.68 -13.39 3.23
N HIS A 189 -1.80 -13.20 1.91
CA HIS A 189 -3.01 -12.67 1.30
C HIS A 189 -4.02 -13.76 0.92
N GLY A 190 -3.77 -15.03 1.24
CA GLY A 190 -4.65 -16.14 0.86
C GLY A 190 -3.96 -17.19 -0.01
N SER A 191 -4.23 -18.45 0.26
CA SER A 191 -3.79 -19.60 -0.53
C SER A 191 -4.76 -20.76 -0.35
N ALA A 192 -4.86 -21.61 -1.38
CA ALA A 192 -5.57 -22.90 -1.27
C ALA A 192 -4.80 -23.91 -0.40
N GLY A 193 -3.49 -23.70 -0.22
CA GLY A 193 -2.65 -24.54 0.61
C GLY A 193 -3.00 -24.45 2.10
N PRO A 194 -2.80 -25.54 2.86
CA PRO A 194 -3.07 -25.54 4.30
C PRO A 194 -2.21 -24.49 5.01
N LYS A 195 -2.81 -23.78 5.98
CA LYS A 195 -2.11 -22.72 6.75
C LYS A 195 -1.46 -21.67 5.84
N LEU A 196 -2.10 -21.35 4.72
CA LEU A 196 -1.66 -20.33 3.76
C LEU A 196 -0.30 -20.60 3.10
N VAL A 197 0.19 -21.83 3.05
CA VAL A 197 1.39 -22.13 2.25
C VAL A 197 1.13 -21.89 0.76
N LYS A 198 2.12 -21.45 0.00
CA LYS A 198 1.97 -20.99 -1.40
C LYS A 198 1.57 -22.07 -2.39
N ARG A 199 1.83 -23.33 -2.09
CA ARG A 199 1.47 -24.47 -2.93
C ARG A 199 0.27 -25.20 -2.33
N ASP A 200 -0.34 -26.06 -3.12
CA ASP A 200 -1.56 -26.76 -2.75
C ASP A 200 -1.32 -27.73 -1.57
N THR A 201 -0.08 -28.18 -1.38
CA THR A 201 0.33 -29.05 -0.28
C THR A 201 1.58 -28.53 0.45
N ILE A 202 1.80 -29.05 1.65
CA ILE A 202 3.01 -28.79 2.44
C ILE A 202 4.25 -29.31 1.68
N ASN A 203 4.19 -30.53 1.17
CA ASN A 203 5.29 -31.16 0.45
C ASN A 203 5.68 -30.38 -0.82
N ASP A 204 4.70 -29.95 -1.60
CA ASP A 204 4.97 -29.15 -2.81
C ASP A 204 5.63 -27.81 -2.48
N THR A 205 5.27 -27.22 -1.33
CA THR A 205 5.97 -26.05 -0.80
C THR A 205 7.41 -26.38 -0.43
N CYS A 206 7.67 -27.50 0.25
CA CYS A 206 9.05 -27.93 0.55
C CYS A 206 9.87 -28.17 -0.73
N TYR A 207 9.27 -28.78 -1.75
CA TYR A 207 9.95 -29.09 -3.01
C TYR A 207 10.26 -27.88 -3.88
N THR A 208 9.84 -26.65 -3.52
CA THR A 208 10.32 -25.46 -4.23
C THR A 208 11.81 -25.21 -4.02
N CYS A 209 12.36 -25.69 -2.90
CA CYS A 209 13.77 -25.59 -2.57
C CYS A 209 14.42 -26.97 -2.44
N HIS A 210 13.72 -27.92 -1.80
CA HIS A 210 14.19 -29.30 -1.61
C HIS A 210 13.75 -30.21 -2.76
N ALA A 211 14.04 -29.79 -4.00
CA ALA A 211 13.63 -30.51 -5.20
C ALA A 211 14.20 -31.93 -5.25
N GLU A 212 15.36 -32.14 -4.64
CA GLU A 212 16.01 -33.45 -4.49
C GLU A 212 15.23 -34.43 -3.62
N LYS A 213 14.15 -33.99 -2.95
CA LYS A 213 13.27 -34.80 -2.11
C LYS A 213 11.89 -35.10 -2.74
N ARG A 214 11.60 -34.58 -3.94
CA ARG A 214 10.28 -34.72 -4.58
C ARG A 214 9.95 -36.15 -5.03
N GLY A 215 10.95 -36.92 -5.43
CA GLY A 215 10.73 -38.25 -6.00
C GLY A 215 10.08 -38.21 -7.39
N PRO A 216 9.55 -39.35 -7.87
CA PRO A 216 9.45 -40.63 -7.17
C PRO A 216 10.81 -41.29 -6.94
N PHE A 217 10.97 -41.97 -5.79
CA PHE A 217 12.12 -42.81 -5.51
C PHE A 217 11.73 -44.29 -5.61
N VAL A 218 12.69 -45.16 -5.94
CA VAL A 218 12.45 -46.62 -6.00
C VAL A 218 12.02 -47.18 -4.63
N GLN A 219 12.58 -46.64 -3.56
CA GLN A 219 12.24 -46.96 -2.18
C GLN A 219 12.05 -45.63 -1.43
N GLN A 220 10.80 -45.21 -1.24
CA GLN A 220 10.48 -43.97 -0.52
C GLN A 220 10.03 -44.30 0.91
N HIS A 221 10.50 -43.49 1.86
CA HIS A 221 10.00 -43.60 3.23
C HIS A 221 8.59 -43.00 3.29
N GLU A 222 7.59 -43.82 3.64
CA GLU A 222 6.16 -43.48 3.53
C GLU A 222 5.78 -42.13 4.18
N PRO A 223 6.10 -41.85 5.46
CA PRO A 223 5.89 -40.54 6.07
C PRO A 223 6.37 -39.32 5.27
N VAL A 224 7.45 -39.45 4.48
CA VAL A 224 7.97 -38.36 3.65
C VAL A 224 7.11 -38.15 2.40
N ALA A 225 6.54 -39.24 1.84
CA ALA A 225 5.59 -39.16 0.74
C ALA A 225 4.28 -38.49 1.17
N GLU A 226 3.83 -38.79 2.39
CA GLU A 226 2.59 -38.24 2.95
C GLU A 226 2.74 -36.76 3.35
N ASN A 227 3.67 -36.46 4.27
CA ASN A 227 3.83 -35.10 4.78
C ASN A 227 5.19 -34.88 5.48
N CYS A 228 5.98 -33.93 4.97
CA CYS A 228 7.27 -33.57 5.55
C CYS A 228 7.17 -33.15 7.03
N VAL A 229 6.05 -32.56 7.46
CA VAL A 229 5.87 -32.11 8.85
C VAL A 229 5.47 -33.20 9.84
N ASN A 230 5.33 -34.44 9.38
CA ASN A 230 5.19 -35.59 10.29
C ASN A 230 6.46 -35.79 11.14
N CYS A 231 7.62 -35.34 10.63
CA CYS A 231 8.90 -35.43 11.33
C CYS A 231 9.59 -34.07 11.52
N HIS A 232 9.33 -33.09 10.66
CA HIS A 232 9.96 -31.77 10.74
C HIS A 232 9.02 -30.70 11.32
N ASN A 233 9.56 -29.83 12.18
CA ASN A 233 8.96 -28.53 12.43
C ASN A 233 9.60 -27.49 11.51
N SER A 234 8.83 -26.94 10.58
CA SER A 234 9.33 -25.99 9.57
C SER A 234 9.84 -24.67 10.15
N HIS A 235 9.48 -24.32 11.39
CA HIS A 235 9.93 -23.10 12.04
C HIS A 235 11.05 -23.33 13.06
N GLY A 236 11.33 -24.59 13.44
CA GLY A 236 12.33 -24.98 14.43
C GLY A 236 11.75 -25.71 15.64
#